data_AF-A0A351KE57-F1
#
_entry.id   AF-A0A351KE57-F1
#
_cell.length_a   1.000
_cell.length_b   1.000
_cell.length_c   1.000
_cell.angle_alpha   90.00
_cell.angle_beta   90.00
_cell.angle_gamma   90.00
#
_symmetry.space_group_name_H-M   'P 1'
#
loop_
_entity.id
_entity.type
_entity.pdbx_description
1 polymer ?
#
loop_
_entity_poly.entity_id
_entity_poly.type
_entity_poly.pdbx_seq_one_letter_code
_entity_poly.pdbx_strand_id
1 'polypeptide(L)'
;FVSSGADIILIPAPGTVPGITLEYVCSLVEYCHSLNALTMTSIGTSQEGSDVDTIKQIALMCKMAGTDIHHIGDSGCTGIAIPENIMEYSIAIRGKRHTYIRMARSLNR
;
A
#
# COMPACT_ATOMS: atom_id res chain seq x y z
N PHE A 1 1.30 -14.22 -15.77
CA PHE A 1 2.41 -13.62 -15.00
C PHE A 1 2.97 -14.61 -13.98
N VAL A 2 2.17 -15.08 -13.01
CA VAL A 2 2.66 -16.04 -11.99
C VAL A 2 3.22 -17.32 -12.62
N SER A 3 2.52 -17.93 -13.58
CA SER A 3 3.02 -19.10 -14.33
C SER A 3 4.30 -18.85 -15.13
N SER A 4 4.66 -17.59 -15.34
CA SER A 4 5.88 -17.15 -16.02
C SER A 4 6.99 -16.74 -15.04
N GLY A 5 6.79 -16.95 -13.73
CA GLY A 5 7.79 -16.68 -12.69
C GLY A 5 7.62 -15.37 -11.91
N ALA A 6 6.44 -14.73 -11.96
CA ALA A 6 6.19 -13.53 -11.13
C ALA A 6 5.78 -13.91 -9.70
N ASP A 7 6.58 -13.52 -8.70
CA ASP A 7 6.30 -13.79 -7.27
C ASP A 7 5.38 -12.75 -6.61
N ILE A 8 5.37 -11.52 -7.14
CA ILE A 8 4.60 -10.39 -6.61
C ILE A 8 3.81 -9.76 -7.74
N ILE A 9 2.50 -9.59 -7.53
CA ILE A 9 1.60 -8.91 -8.46
C ILE A 9 1.30 -7.50 -7.96
N LEU A 10 1.64 -6.51 -8.77
CA LEU A 10 1.30 -5.11 -8.52
C LEU A 10 -0.15 -4.84 -8.92
N ILE A 11 -0.93 -4.28 -7.99
CA ILE A 11 -2.33 -3.94 -8.18
C ILE A 11 -2.50 -2.45 -7.84
N PRO A 12 -3.27 -1.66 -8.60
CA PRO A 12 -3.61 -0.31 -8.16
C PRO A 12 -4.36 -0.33 -6.85
N ALA A 13 -4.08 0.60 -5.93
CA ALA A 13 -4.81 0.70 -4.69
C ALA A 13 -6.30 1.06 -4.95
N PRO A 14 -7.25 0.59 -4.11
CA PRO A 14 -8.66 0.96 -4.22
C PRO A 14 -8.86 2.48 -4.28
N GLY A 15 -9.68 2.95 -5.24
CA GLY A 15 -10.01 4.37 -5.41
C GLY A 15 -8.94 5.21 -6.12
N THR A 16 -7.80 4.64 -6.50
CA THR A 16 -6.69 5.40 -7.10
C THR A 16 -6.70 5.46 -8.63
N VAL A 17 -7.35 4.49 -9.28
CA VAL A 17 -7.51 4.38 -10.74
C VAL A 17 -9.00 4.14 -11.04
N PRO A 18 -9.56 4.72 -12.13
CA PRO A 18 -10.97 4.52 -12.48
C PRO A 18 -11.36 3.04 -12.54
N GLY A 19 -12.45 2.68 -11.85
CA GLY A 19 -12.98 1.30 -11.81
C GLY A 19 -12.32 0.36 -10.80
N ILE A 20 -11.26 0.79 -10.10
CA ILE A 20 -10.61 -0.03 -9.07
C ILE A 20 -11.31 0.14 -7.73
N THR A 21 -12.28 -0.73 -7.44
CA THR A 21 -13.01 -0.76 -6.17
C THR A 21 -12.30 -1.64 -5.14
N LEU A 22 -12.71 -1.53 -3.86
CA LEU A 22 -12.21 -2.41 -2.80
C LEU A 22 -12.50 -3.87 -3.12
N GLU A 23 -13.73 -4.20 -3.49
CA GLU A 23 -14.19 -5.56 -3.76
C GLU A 23 -13.44 -6.19 -4.93
N TYR A 24 -13.17 -5.39 -5.98
CA TYR A 24 -12.38 -5.85 -7.10
C TYR A 24 -10.95 -6.19 -6.67
N VAL A 25 -10.31 -5.33 -5.88
CA VAL A 25 -8.95 -5.60 -5.36
C VAL A 25 -8.95 -6.81 -4.42
N CYS A 26 -9.95 -6.99 -3.55
CA CYS A 26 -10.09 -8.21 -2.73
C CYS A 26 -10.07 -9.47 -3.61
N SER A 27 -10.87 -9.49 -4.68
CA SER A 27 -10.95 -10.65 -5.58
C SER A 27 -9.62 -10.94 -6.29
N LEU A 28 -8.85 -9.89 -6.63
CA LEU A 28 -7.53 -10.04 -7.23
C LEU A 28 -6.51 -10.58 -6.22
N VAL A 29 -6.58 -10.12 -4.97
CA VAL A 29 -5.72 -10.61 -3.89
C VAL A 29 -5.98 -12.08 -3.63
N GLU A 30 -7.24 -12.49 -3.44
CA GLU A 30 -7.62 -13.89 -3.26
C GLU A 30 -7.15 -14.77 -4.41
N TYR A 31 -7.29 -14.28 -5.65
CA TYR A 31 -6.82 -15.01 -6.82
C TYR A 31 -5.28 -15.15 -6.83
N CYS A 32 -4.53 -14.09 -6.54
CA CYS A 32 -3.07 -14.16 -6.48
C CYS A 32 -2.58 -15.10 -5.36
N HIS A 33 -3.20 -15.03 -4.19
CA HIS A 33 -2.91 -15.95 -3.08
C HIS A 33 -3.20 -17.41 -3.44
N SER A 34 -4.27 -17.69 -4.21
CA SER A 34 -4.55 -19.05 -4.70
C SER A 34 -3.46 -19.63 -5.61
N LEU A 35 -2.63 -18.75 -6.20
CA LEU A 35 -1.50 -19.11 -7.03
C LEU A 35 -0.16 -19.10 -6.25
N ASN A 36 -0.20 -18.96 -4.92
CA ASN A 36 0.97 -18.76 -4.06
C ASN A 36 1.82 -17.53 -4.43
N ALA A 37 1.21 -16.49 -4.99
CA ALA A 37 1.86 -15.21 -5.27
C ALA A 37 1.48 -14.16 -4.23
N LEU A 38 2.40 -13.25 -3.92
CA LEU A 38 2.13 -12.08 -3.08
C LEU A 38 1.51 -10.95 -3.90
N THR A 39 0.90 -10.00 -3.21
CA THR A 39 0.32 -8.79 -3.82
C THR A 39 0.92 -7.52 -3.25
N MET A 40 0.97 -6.50 -4.09
CA MET A 40 1.38 -5.16 -3.70
C MET A 40 0.37 -4.14 -4.23
N THR A 41 -0.32 -3.42 -3.34
CA THR A 41 -1.12 -2.28 -3.78
C THR A 41 -0.27 -1.02 -3.91
N SER A 42 -0.53 -0.20 -4.94
CA SER A 42 0.23 1.02 -5.20
C SER A 42 -0.65 2.25 -5.34
N ILE A 43 -0.23 3.35 -4.71
CA ILE A 43 -0.68 4.72 -4.98
C ILE A 43 0.35 5.38 -5.89
N GLY A 44 0.00 5.68 -7.14
CA GLY A 44 0.92 6.30 -8.11
C GLY A 44 0.20 7.20 -9.12
N THR A 45 -0.85 7.89 -8.67
CA THR A 45 -1.76 8.70 -9.51
C THR A 45 -1.86 10.14 -9.02
N SER A 46 -0.77 10.71 -8.50
CA SER A 46 -0.71 11.99 -7.76
C SER A 46 -1.45 11.99 -6.41
N GLN A 47 -2.30 10.99 -6.14
CA GLN A 47 -2.99 10.85 -4.85
C GLN A 47 -2.03 10.54 -3.68
N GLU A 48 -0.80 10.10 -3.95
CA GLU A 48 0.27 9.99 -2.96
C GLU A 48 0.63 11.33 -2.31
N GLY A 49 0.31 12.45 -2.99
CA GLY A 49 0.45 13.82 -2.51
C GLY A 49 -0.84 14.42 -1.93
N SER A 50 -1.92 13.65 -1.80
CA SER A 50 -3.17 14.11 -1.20
C SER A 50 -3.02 14.36 0.30
N ASP A 51 -4.07 14.94 0.89
CA ASP A 51 -4.17 15.17 2.32
C ASP A 51 -4.10 13.84 3.12
N VAL A 52 -3.75 13.98 4.40
CA VAL A 52 -3.53 12.86 5.30
C VAL A 52 -4.78 11.96 5.46
N ASP A 53 -5.98 12.52 5.43
CA ASP A 53 -7.21 11.74 5.63
C ASP A 53 -7.50 10.86 4.40
N THR A 54 -7.29 11.40 3.21
CA THR A 54 -7.32 10.62 1.95
C THR A 54 -6.32 9.45 2.00
N ILE A 55 -5.07 9.72 2.40
CA ILE A 55 -4.03 8.69 2.50
C ILE A 55 -4.41 7.58 3.49
N LYS A 56 -4.97 7.95 4.65
CA LYS A 56 -5.43 6.99 5.66
C LYS A 56 -6.57 6.12 5.14
N GLN A 57 -7.52 6.71 4.42
CA GLN A 57 -8.63 5.96 3.82
C GLN A 57 -8.12 4.94 2.81
N ILE A 58 -7.23 5.35 1.90
CA ILE A 58 -6.62 4.42 0.93
C ILE A 58 -5.83 3.32 1.64
N ALA A 59 -5.08 3.66 2.70
CA ALA A 59 -4.33 2.70 3.49
C ALA A 59 -5.21 1.62 4.12
N LEU A 60 -6.34 2.03 4.72
CA LEU A 60 -7.30 1.11 5.32
C LEU A 60 -7.97 0.25 4.25
N MET A 61 -8.36 0.80 3.11
CA MET A 61 -8.91 0.02 1.99
C MET A 61 -7.91 -1.02 1.48
N CYS A 62 -6.64 -0.66 1.29
CA CYS A 62 -5.59 -1.61 0.90
C CYS A 62 -5.45 -2.75 1.92
N LYS A 63 -5.48 -2.42 3.22
CA LYS A 63 -5.40 -3.40 4.30
C LYS A 63 -6.63 -4.31 4.31
N MET A 64 -7.83 -3.75 4.14
CA MET A 64 -9.07 -4.51 4.04
C MET A 64 -9.06 -5.46 2.84
N ALA A 65 -8.44 -5.05 1.73
CA ALA A 65 -8.29 -5.89 0.55
C ALA A 65 -7.37 -7.10 0.75
N GLY A 66 -6.62 -7.16 1.86
CA GLY A 66 -5.74 -8.28 2.18
C GLY A 66 -4.38 -8.23 1.51
N THR A 67 -3.96 -7.08 0.99
CA THR A 67 -2.65 -6.98 0.31
C THR A 67 -1.48 -7.23 1.27
N ASP A 68 -0.40 -7.78 0.73
CA ASP A 68 0.79 -8.14 1.51
C ASP A 68 1.77 -6.97 1.64
N ILE A 69 1.86 -6.15 0.60
CA ILE A 69 2.81 -5.04 0.48
C ILE A 69 2.05 -3.76 0.13
N HIS A 70 2.36 -2.70 0.87
CA HIS A 70 1.79 -1.38 0.63
C HIS A 70 2.84 -0.46 -0.01
N HIS A 71 2.53 0.09 -1.18
CA HIS A 71 3.39 1.01 -1.93
C HIS A 71 2.76 2.41 -2.02
N ILE A 72 3.58 3.43 -1.77
CA ILE A 72 3.26 4.84 -1.96
C ILE A 72 4.30 5.45 -2.91
N GLY A 73 3.82 6.07 -3.99
CA GLY A 73 4.65 6.69 -5.01
C GLY A 73 5.38 7.93 -4.52
N ASP A 74 6.35 8.37 -5.33
CA ASP A 74 7.34 9.39 -5.00
C ASP A 74 7.11 10.73 -5.72
N SER A 75 5.97 10.91 -6.40
CA SER A 75 5.66 12.14 -7.13
C SER A 75 5.34 13.36 -6.24
N GLY A 76 5.24 13.18 -4.91
CA GLY A 76 4.84 14.25 -3.98
C GLY A 76 5.88 15.36 -3.80
N CYS A 77 7.08 15.02 -3.31
CA CYS A 77 8.16 15.96 -3.04
C CYS A 77 9.37 15.65 -3.93
N THR A 78 9.38 16.10 -5.20
CA THR A 78 10.55 16.00 -6.09
C THR A 78 11.23 14.62 -6.11
N GLY A 79 10.45 13.54 -6.27
CA GLY A 79 10.98 12.17 -6.27
C GLY A 79 11.12 11.53 -4.89
N ILE A 80 10.42 12.05 -3.87
CA ILE A 80 10.17 11.34 -2.62
C ILE A 80 8.69 11.40 -2.23
N ALA A 81 8.20 10.33 -1.60
CA ALA A 81 6.91 10.34 -0.93
C ALA A 81 6.94 11.32 0.26
N ILE A 82 5.83 12.02 0.51
CA ILE A 82 5.71 12.94 1.65
C ILE A 82 5.91 12.13 2.95
N PRO A 83 6.93 12.45 3.77
CA PRO A 83 7.25 11.65 4.96
C PRO A 83 6.08 11.49 5.94
N GLU A 84 5.28 12.54 6.09
CA GLU A 84 4.06 12.55 6.91
C GLU A 84 3.04 11.53 6.38
N ASN A 85 2.87 11.43 5.06
CA ASN A 85 1.98 10.45 4.46
C ASN A 85 2.47 9.02 4.72
N ILE A 86 3.77 8.76 4.66
CA ILE A 86 4.35 7.44 5.01
C ILE A 86 4.06 7.10 6.47
N MET A 87 4.27 8.06 7.39
CA MET A 87 4.03 7.87 8.82
C MET A 87 2.55 7.62 9.12
N GLU A 88 1.66 8.44 8.56
CA GLU A 88 0.22 8.35 8.81
C GLU A 88 -0.38 7.08 8.18
N TYR A 89 0.07 6.69 6.97
CA TYR A 89 -0.27 5.41 6.36
C TYR A 89 0.14 4.25 7.27
N SER A 90 1.37 4.28 7.78
CA SER A 90 1.89 3.30 8.73
C SER A 90 1.04 3.24 10.01
N ILE A 91 0.68 4.38 10.58
CA ILE A 91 -0.16 4.43 11.78
C ILE A 91 -1.54 3.84 11.49
N ALA A 92 -2.15 4.14 10.34
CA ALA A 92 -3.46 3.60 9.97
C ALA A 92 -3.47 2.06 9.93
N ILE A 93 -2.44 1.44 9.33
CA ILE A 93 -2.44 -0.01 9.13
C ILE A 93 -1.92 -0.82 10.33
N ARG A 94 -1.05 -0.27 11.20
CA ARG A 94 -0.44 -1.03 12.32
C ARG A 94 -0.42 -0.30 13.67
N GLY A 95 -0.93 0.93 13.75
CA GLY A 95 -1.00 1.75 14.96
C GLY A 95 0.30 2.48 15.29
N LYS A 96 0.20 3.46 16.22
CA LYS A 96 1.32 4.31 16.65
C LYS A 96 2.48 3.52 17.26
N ARG A 97 2.17 2.58 18.16
CA ARG A 97 3.20 1.77 18.86
C ARG A 97 4.13 1.06 17.88
N HIS A 98 3.58 0.31 16.92
CA HIS A 98 4.40 -0.43 15.96
C HIS A 98 5.13 0.49 14.99
N THR A 99 4.49 1.59 14.59
CA THR A 99 5.11 2.59 13.71
C THR A 99 6.35 3.21 14.36
N TYR A 100 6.21 3.74 15.58
CA TYR A 100 7.31 4.39 16.28
C TYR A 100 8.43 3.43 16.66
N ILE A 101 8.10 2.19 17.04
CA ILE A 101 9.12 1.16 17.27
C ILE A 101 9.94 0.93 16.00
N ARG A 102 9.32 0.84 14.80
CA ARG A 102 10.08 0.67 13.55
C ARG A 102 10.93 1.87 13.20
N MET A 103 10.41 3.08 13.40
CA MET A 103 11.13 4.33 13.10
C MET A 103 12.32 4.55 14.05
N ALA A 104 12.18 4.18 15.32
CA ALA A 104 13.21 4.38 16.34
C ALA A 104 14.15 3.16 16.51
N ARG A 105 13.93 2.05 15.78
CA ARG A 105 14.74 0.84 15.95
C ARG A 105 16.16 1.11 15.45
N SER A 106 17.15 0.79 16.28
CA SER A 106 18.56 0.77 15.85
C SER A 106 18.74 -0.23 14.70
N LEU A 107 19.47 0.17 13.66
CA LEU A 107 19.85 -0.69 12.55
C LEU A 107 20.85 -1.78 12.96
N ASN A 108 21.64 -1.55 14.02
CA ASN A 108 22.68 -2.46 14.50
C ASN A 108 22.17 -3.45 15.57
N ARG A 109 20.94 -3.95 15.43
CA ARG A 109 20.29 -4.85 16.39
C ARG A 109 20.01 -6.22 15.82
#